data_AF-A0A2E6GSD3-F1
#
_entry.id   AF-A0A2E6GSD3-F1
#
_cell.length_a   1.000
_cell.length_b   1.000
_cell.length_c   1.000
_cell.angle_alpha   90.00
_cell.angle_beta   90.00
_cell.angle_gamma   90.00
#
_symmetry.space_group_name_H-M   'P 1'
#
loop_
_entity.id
_entity.type
_entity.pdbx_description
1 polymer ?
#
loop_
_entity_poly.entity_id
_entity_poly.type
_entity_poly.pdbx_seq_one_letter_code
_entity_poly.pdbx_strand_id
1 'polypeptide(L)'
;MAVWTEVKLCLGLLTRLPVDSKHDEPAADVSAACKWFPVIGVMIGALSGAALFIGDILELPDSVSALLAISAVIILTGAMHEDGLADVADGFGGGRDKKHKLEIMRDSRLGVYGTIALILDVAFRWALITQLLSFGWIFATACLIASGASSRLVVISLMKSLTAARQDGLGASAGIPDNNSILIAILFTVIALLLTKDTLLFLSIAISVPIAAGLLHYLANNQIGGQTGDVLGAGQRLGEVLALTSMVVVA
;
A
#
# COMPACT_ATOMS: atom_id res chain seq x y z
N MET A 1 11.30 -21.56 -12.54
CA MET A 1 9.96 -21.39 -13.14
C MET A 1 8.97 -20.82 -12.13
N ALA A 2 8.88 -21.37 -10.91
CA ALA A 2 7.98 -20.88 -9.85
C ALA A 2 8.15 -19.39 -9.46
N VAL A 3 9.38 -18.91 -9.24
CA VAL A 3 9.65 -17.51 -8.85
C VAL A 3 9.09 -16.50 -9.85
N TRP A 4 9.27 -16.74 -11.15
CA TRP A 4 8.78 -15.83 -12.18
C TRP A 4 7.24 -15.81 -12.23
N THR A 5 6.59 -16.94 -12.02
CA THR A 5 5.13 -17.02 -11.90
C THR A 5 4.62 -16.23 -10.69
N GLU A 6 5.26 -16.37 -9.52
CA GLU A 6 4.90 -15.62 -8.31
C GLU A 6 5.06 -14.10 -8.51
N VAL A 7 6.17 -13.67 -9.13
CA VAL A 7 6.42 -12.24 -9.42
C VAL A 7 5.40 -11.70 -10.41
N LYS A 8 5.09 -12.44 -11.47
CA LYS A 8 4.03 -12.07 -12.43
C LYS A 8 2.67 -11.95 -11.75
N LEU A 9 2.32 -12.88 -10.86
CA LEU A 9 1.10 -12.81 -10.07
C LEU A 9 1.05 -11.53 -9.24
N CYS A 10 2.14 -11.19 -8.54
CA CYS A 10 2.20 -9.97 -7.74
C CYS A 10 2.14 -8.71 -8.61
N LEU A 11 2.77 -8.71 -9.78
CA LEU A 11 2.70 -7.60 -10.74
C LEU A 11 1.26 -7.40 -11.24
N GLY A 12 0.58 -8.46 -11.65
CA GLY A 12 -0.80 -8.39 -12.12
C GLY A 12 -1.80 -8.02 -11.01
N LEU A 13 -1.50 -8.40 -9.76
CA LEU A 13 -2.34 -8.05 -8.61
C LEU A 13 -2.14 -6.59 -8.14
N LEU A 14 -0.89 -6.12 -8.09
CA LEU A 14 -0.55 -4.83 -7.47
C LEU A 14 -0.37 -3.69 -8.50
N THR A 15 -0.38 -4.00 -9.80
CA THR A 15 -0.21 -3.02 -10.88
C THR A 15 -1.15 -3.33 -12.06
N ARG A 16 -1.32 -2.37 -12.97
CA ARG A 16 -1.99 -2.52 -14.26
C ARG A 16 -1.02 -2.80 -15.42
N LEU A 17 0.22 -3.20 -15.13
CA LEU A 17 1.14 -3.60 -16.18
C LEU A 17 0.59 -4.83 -16.91
N PRO A 18 0.63 -4.87 -18.25
CA PRO A 18 0.15 -6.02 -19.01
C PRO A 18 1.13 -7.18 -18.79
N VAL A 19 0.82 -8.01 -17.80
CA VAL A 19 1.58 -9.21 -17.49
C VAL A 19 0.69 -10.40 -17.79
N ASP A 20 1.24 -11.40 -18.46
CA ASP A 20 0.60 -12.70 -18.65
C ASP A 20 0.61 -13.47 -17.31
N SER A 21 -0.19 -12.97 -16.36
CA SER A 21 -0.54 -13.65 -15.12
C SER A 21 -1.74 -14.52 -15.44
N LYS A 22 -1.52 -15.83 -15.56
CA LYS A 22 -2.60 -16.81 -15.67
C LYS A 22 -3.44 -16.79 -14.39
N HIS A 23 -4.43 -15.90 -14.34
CA HIS A 23 -5.41 -15.86 -13.25
C HIS A 23 -6.34 -17.10 -13.26
N ASP A 24 -6.33 -17.86 -14.37
CA ASP A 24 -7.14 -19.06 -14.60
C ASP A 24 -6.45 -20.38 -14.23
N GLU A 25 -5.19 -20.37 -13.76
CA GLU A 25 -4.58 -21.58 -13.18
C GLU A 25 -5.05 -21.74 -11.73
N PRO A 26 -5.65 -22.87 -11.36
CA PRO A 26 -6.12 -23.10 -10.00
C PRO A 26 -4.91 -23.10 -9.06
N ALA A 27 -4.88 -22.15 -8.13
CA ALA A 27 -3.91 -22.02 -7.03
C ALA A 27 -2.51 -21.44 -7.35
N ALA A 28 -2.42 -20.32 -8.07
CA ALA A 28 -1.31 -19.41 -7.79
C ALA A 28 -1.53 -18.81 -6.38
N ASP A 29 -0.90 -19.41 -5.37
CA ASP A 29 -1.11 -19.10 -3.96
C ASP A 29 -0.60 -17.69 -3.62
N VAL A 30 -1.52 -16.72 -3.57
CA VAL A 30 -1.24 -15.33 -3.17
C VAL A 30 -0.53 -15.28 -1.82
N SER A 31 -0.84 -16.20 -0.89
CA SER A 31 -0.24 -16.22 0.43
C SER A 31 1.24 -16.64 0.42
N ALA A 32 1.64 -17.47 -0.54
CA ALA A 32 3.06 -17.82 -0.77
C ALA A 32 3.79 -16.78 -1.63
N ALA A 33 3.08 -16.16 -2.58
CA ALA A 33 3.64 -15.14 -3.47
C ALA A 33 3.83 -13.79 -2.76
N CYS A 34 3.10 -13.52 -1.66
CA CYS A 34 3.12 -12.23 -0.97
C CYS A 34 4.51 -11.81 -0.49
N LYS A 35 5.46 -12.75 -0.34
CA LYS A 35 6.88 -12.46 -0.07
C LYS A 35 7.51 -11.48 -1.06
N TRP A 36 6.98 -11.39 -2.28
CA TRP A 36 7.42 -10.46 -3.32
C TRP A 36 6.73 -9.09 -3.28
N PHE A 37 5.69 -8.90 -2.47
CA PHE A 37 4.98 -7.60 -2.40
C PHE A 37 5.92 -6.43 -2.05
N PRO A 38 6.87 -6.53 -1.10
CA PRO A 38 7.82 -5.45 -0.85
C PRO A 38 8.70 -5.12 -2.05
N VAL A 39 9.08 -6.11 -2.85
CA VAL A 39 9.86 -5.91 -4.09
C VAL A 39 9.04 -5.13 -5.13
N ILE A 40 7.75 -5.46 -5.27
CA ILE A 40 6.84 -4.68 -6.11
C ILE A 40 6.65 -3.26 -5.54
N GLY A 41 6.60 -3.12 -4.22
CA GLY A 41 6.61 -1.83 -3.53
C GLY A 41 7.83 -0.97 -3.85
N VAL A 42 9.04 -1.56 -3.84
CA VAL A 42 10.28 -0.90 -4.26
C VAL A 42 10.18 -0.41 -5.70
N MET A 43 9.70 -1.27 -6.61
CA MET A 43 9.53 -0.91 -8.02
C MET A 43 8.55 0.26 -8.19
N ILE A 44 7.39 0.23 -7.51
CA ILE A 44 6.41 1.32 -7.54
C ILE A 44 7.01 2.62 -6.98
N GLY A 45 7.72 2.55 -5.85
CA GLY A 45 8.39 3.69 -5.25
C GLY A 45 9.48 4.29 -6.16
N ALA A 46 10.25 3.44 -6.84
CA ALA A 46 11.25 3.88 -7.81
C ALA A 46 10.62 4.55 -9.04
N LEU A 47 9.50 4.02 -9.56
CA LEU A 47 8.75 4.65 -10.65
C LEU A 47 8.12 5.98 -10.23
N SER A 48 7.66 6.10 -8.99
CA SER A 48 7.24 7.36 -8.39
C SER A 48 8.41 8.36 -8.32
N GLY A 49 9.59 7.91 -7.88
CA GLY A 49 10.83 8.70 -7.90
C GLY A 49 11.28 9.11 -9.30
N ALA A 50 11.02 8.30 -10.33
CA ALA A 50 11.28 8.68 -11.71
C ALA A 50 10.43 9.88 -12.15
N ALA A 51 9.20 10.00 -11.66
CA ALA A 51 8.39 11.20 -11.88
C ALA A 51 8.97 12.43 -11.17
N LEU A 52 9.56 12.25 -9.97
CA LEU A 52 10.29 13.32 -9.28
C LEU A 52 11.52 13.77 -10.07
N PHE A 53 12.29 12.82 -10.62
CA PHE A 53 13.44 13.10 -11.46
C PHE A 53 13.06 13.85 -12.75
N ILE A 54 11.93 13.49 -13.38
CA ILE A 54 11.40 14.26 -14.52
C ILE A 54 11.05 15.69 -14.08
N GLY A 55 10.46 15.86 -12.90
CA GLY A 55 10.17 17.17 -12.32
C GLY A 55 11.43 18.02 -12.09
N ASP A 56 12.50 17.40 -11.59
CA ASP A 56 13.82 18.03 -11.41
C ASP A 56 14.44 18.49 -12.74
N ILE A 57 14.45 17.63 -13.77
CA ILE A 57 14.95 17.99 -15.11
C ILE A 57 14.18 19.15 -15.74
N LEU A 58 12.86 19.18 -15.53
CA LEU A 58 11.98 20.19 -16.08
C LEU A 58 11.88 21.45 -15.20
N GLU A 59 12.63 21.51 -14.10
CA GLU A 59 12.60 22.60 -13.11
C GLU A 59 11.18 22.94 -12.62
N LEU A 60 10.35 21.90 -12.43
CA LEU A 60 8.99 22.07 -11.93
C LEU A 60 8.98 22.42 -10.44
N PRO A 61 7.98 23.18 -9.96
CA PRO A 61 7.80 23.36 -8.52
C PRO A 61 7.63 22.02 -7.81
N ASP A 62 8.19 21.87 -6.60
CA ASP A 62 8.14 20.64 -5.81
C ASP A 62 6.71 20.09 -5.65
N SER A 63 5.75 20.99 -5.48
CA SER A 63 4.34 20.63 -5.36
C SER A 63 3.78 20.01 -6.65
N VAL A 64 4.21 20.46 -7.82
CA VAL A 64 3.83 19.86 -9.10
C VAL A 64 4.50 18.50 -9.27
N SER A 65 5.78 18.39 -8.96
CA SER A 65 6.54 17.13 -8.98
C SER A 65 5.93 16.07 -8.05
N ALA A 66 5.53 16.45 -6.84
CA ALA A 66 4.85 15.59 -5.89
C ALA A 66 3.52 15.07 -6.44
N LEU A 67 2.72 15.93 -7.08
CA LEU A 67 1.45 15.54 -7.68
C LEU A 67 1.65 14.60 -8.88
N LEU A 68 2.69 14.81 -9.70
CA LEU A 68 3.06 13.91 -10.79
C LEU A 68 3.46 12.53 -10.26
N ALA A 69 4.24 12.46 -9.19
CA ALA A 69 4.64 11.20 -8.55
C ALA A 69 3.43 10.42 -8.00
N ILE A 70 2.51 11.10 -7.31
CA ILE A 70 1.25 10.48 -6.84
C ILE A 70 0.42 9.98 -8.02
N SER A 71 0.27 10.80 -9.07
CA SER A 71 -0.51 10.46 -10.26
C SER A 71 0.07 9.24 -10.99
N ALA A 72 1.40 9.17 -11.11
CA ALA A 72 2.09 8.03 -11.71
C ALA A 72 1.79 6.73 -10.96
N VAL A 73 1.81 6.75 -9.62
CA VAL A 73 1.45 5.59 -8.80
C VAL A 73 -0.01 5.21 -9.00
N ILE A 74 -0.95 6.16 -8.97
CA ILE A 74 -2.39 5.89 -9.15
C ILE A 74 -2.66 5.25 -10.52
N ILE A 75 -2.06 5.76 -11.58
CA ILE A 75 -2.20 5.20 -12.94
C ILE A 75 -1.60 3.79 -12.99
N LEU A 76 -0.40 3.61 -12.44
CA LEU A 76 0.31 2.34 -12.43
C LEU A 76 -0.43 1.25 -11.65
N THR A 77 -1.04 1.59 -10.52
CA THR A 77 -1.79 0.63 -9.67
C THR A 77 -3.26 0.53 -10.05
N GLY A 78 -3.76 1.42 -10.90
CA GLY A 78 -5.17 1.48 -11.26
C GLY A 78 -6.07 1.93 -10.11
N ALA A 79 -5.54 2.73 -9.18
CA ALA A 79 -6.23 3.23 -7.98
C ALA A 79 -6.75 2.13 -7.03
N MET A 80 -6.22 0.90 -7.10
CA MET A 80 -6.75 -0.23 -6.30
C MET A 80 -6.71 0.01 -4.79
N HIS A 81 -5.65 0.65 -4.29
CA HIS A 81 -5.51 0.90 -2.86
C HIS A 81 -6.33 2.11 -2.41
N GLU A 82 -6.46 3.12 -3.28
CA GLU A 82 -7.34 4.27 -3.12
C GLU A 82 -8.82 3.82 -3.04
N ASP A 83 -9.25 2.93 -3.93
CA ASP A 83 -10.58 2.31 -3.91
C ASP A 83 -10.84 1.59 -2.58
N GLY A 84 -9.88 0.76 -2.14
CA GLY A 84 -9.97 0.08 -0.85
C GLY A 84 -10.07 1.03 0.36
N LEU A 85 -9.38 2.18 0.32
CA LEU A 85 -9.51 3.21 1.34
C LEU A 85 -10.90 3.85 1.32
N ALA A 86 -11.43 4.17 0.13
CA ALA A 86 -12.76 4.74 -0.03
C ALA A 86 -13.85 3.80 0.49
N ASP A 87 -13.80 2.53 0.08
CA ASP A 87 -14.74 1.49 0.50
C ASP A 87 -14.71 1.29 2.01
N VAL A 88 -13.51 1.23 2.62
CA VAL A 88 -13.38 1.13 4.08
C VAL A 88 -13.99 2.34 4.76
N ALA A 89 -13.77 3.56 4.25
CA ALA A 89 -14.32 4.77 4.84
C ALA A 89 -15.86 4.81 4.73
N ASP A 90 -16.42 4.52 3.56
CA ASP A 90 -17.87 4.47 3.33
C ASP A 90 -18.53 3.33 4.10
N GLY A 91 -17.93 2.15 4.06
CA GLY A 91 -18.36 0.99 4.82
C GLY A 91 -18.40 1.30 6.30
N PHE A 92 -17.24 1.65 6.90
CA PHE A 92 -17.13 1.79 8.35
C PHE A 92 -17.83 3.03 8.88
N GLY A 93 -17.87 4.11 8.10
CA GLY A 93 -18.52 5.37 8.47
C GLY A 93 -20.04 5.37 8.23
N GLY A 94 -20.51 4.73 7.17
CA GLY A 94 -21.92 4.77 6.75
C GLY A 94 -22.77 3.56 7.17
N GLY A 95 -22.14 2.41 7.46
CA GLY A 95 -22.86 1.18 7.76
C GLY A 95 -23.30 1.07 9.23
N ARG A 96 -24.57 0.71 9.44
CA ARG A 96 -25.19 0.59 10.77
C ARG A 96 -24.84 -0.71 11.52
N ASP A 97 -24.51 -1.77 10.78
CA ASP A 97 -24.22 -3.11 11.29
C ASP A 97 -23.21 -3.81 10.35
N LYS A 98 -22.60 -4.92 10.79
CA LYS A 98 -21.57 -5.62 10.00
C LYS A 98 -22.02 -5.99 8.59
N LYS A 99 -23.27 -6.42 8.42
CA LYS A 99 -23.79 -6.85 7.12
C LYS A 99 -23.94 -5.63 6.20
N HIS A 100 -24.52 -4.54 6.70
CA HIS A 100 -24.68 -3.31 5.93
C HIS A 100 -23.33 -2.68 5.56
N LYS A 101 -22.33 -2.69 6.45
CA LYS A 101 -20.97 -2.23 6.13
C LYS A 101 -20.37 -2.98 4.95
N LEU A 102 -20.48 -4.31 4.98
CA LEU A 102 -19.99 -5.18 3.89
C LEU A 102 -20.80 -5.03 2.59
N GLU A 103 -22.08 -4.67 2.67
CA GLU A 103 -22.90 -4.33 1.50
C GLU A 103 -22.44 -3.00 0.88
N ILE A 104 -22.18 -1.97 1.68
CA ILE A 104 -21.63 -0.69 1.20
C ILE A 104 -20.27 -0.90 0.53
N MET A 105 -19.37 -1.66 1.15
CA MET A 105 -18.04 -1.98 0.58
C MET A 105 -18.07 -2.84 -0.70
N ARG A 106 -19.24 -3.29 -1.16
CA ARG A 106 -19.41 -3.97 -2.47
C ARG A 106 -20.02 -3.05 -3.52
N ASP A 107 -20.61 -1.96 -3.07
CA ASP A 107 -21.26 -1.00 -3.95
C ASP A 107 -20.19 -0.17 -4.63
N SER A 108 -20.18 -0.15 -5.96
CA SER A 108 -19.20 0.64 -6.71
C SER A 108 -19.46 2.15 -6.67
N ARG A 109 -20.54 2.59 -6.03
CA ARG A 109 -20.86 4.00 -5.85
C ARG A 109 -20.04 4.58 -4.71
N LEU A 110 -19.28 5.62 -5.03
CA LEU A 110 -18.53 6.41 -4.05
C LEU A 110 -19.48 7.21 -3.15
N GLY A 111 -19.33 7.06 -1.83
CA GLY A 111 -20.04 7.83 -0.81
C GLY A 111 -19.26 9.05 -0.32
N VAL A 112 -19.86 9.79 0.62
CA VAL A 112 -19.27 11.03 1.15
C VAL A 112 -18.05 10.73 2.03
N TYR A 113 -18.05 9.64 2.79
CA TYR A 113 -16.91 9.28 3.63
C TYR A 113 -15.72 8.86 2.77
N GLY A 114 -15.94 8.05 1.73
CA GLY A 114 -14.94 7.66 0.76
C GLY A 114 -14.38 8.87 0.01
N THR A 115 -15.26 9.78 -0.44
CA THR A 115 -14.85 11.02 -1.10
C THR A 115 -13.92 11.87 -0.22
N ILE A 116 -14.30 12.11 1.04
CA ILE A 116 -13.48 12.89 1.97
C ILE A 116 -12.16 12.16 2.28
N ALA A 117 -12.20 10.84 2.47
CA ALA A 117 -11.00 10.05 2.73
C ALA A 117 -9.99 10.15 1.57
N LEU A 118 -10.44 10.06 0.32
CA LEU A 118 -9.59 10.20 -0.85
C LEU A 118 -8.98 11.60 -0.99
N ILE A 119 -9.78 12.65 -0.75
CA ILE A 119 -9.28 14.04 -0.78
C ILE A 119 -8.19 14.22 0.27
N LEU A 120 -8.44 13.76 1.51
CA LEU A 120 -7.47 13.88 2.59
C LEU A 120 -6.21 13.05 2.32
N ASP A 121 -6.34 11.81 1.84
CA ASP A 121 -5.20 10.95 1.51
C ASP A 121 -4.29 11.58 0.44
N VAL A 122 -4.87 12.03 -0.67
CA VAL A 122 -4.09 12.65 -1.76
C VAL A 122 -3.47 13.96 -1.30
N ALA A 123 -4.22 14.83 -0.59
CA ALA A 123 -3.70 16.10 -0.08
C ALA A 123 -2.57 15.89 0.94
N PHE A 124 -2.70 14.89 1.81
CA PHE A 124 -1.70 14.61 2.82
C PHE A 124 -0.42 14.01 2.22
N ARG A 125 -0.53 13.04 1.31
CA ARG A 125 0.63 12.54 0.55
C ARG A 125 1.30 13.64 -0.25
N TRP A 126 0.52 14.52 -0.87
CA TRP A 126 1.03 15.66 -1.62
C TRP A 126 1.87 16.59 -0.74
N ALA A 127 1.37 16.97 0.44
CA ALA A 127 2.11 17.77 1.40
C ALA A 127 3.40 17.08 1.88
N LEU A 128 3.33 15.79 2.24
CA LEU A 128 4.48 15.03 2.72
C LEU A 128 5.58 14.89 1.65
N ILE A 129 5.22 14.54 0.41
CA ILE A 129 6.20 14.38 -0.68
C ILE A 129 6.79 15.74 -1.06
N THR A 130 5.99 16.80 -1.08
CA THR A 130 6.49 18.18 -1.29
C THR A 130 7.51 18.56 -0.23
N GLN A 131 7.26 18.24 1.04
CA GLN A 131 8.21 18.49 2.13
C GLN A 131 9.49 17.64 1.99
N LEU A 132 9.39 16.39 1.55
CA LEU A 132 10.57 15.55 1.32
C LEU A 132 11.43 16.07 0.16
N LEU A 133 10.81 16.67 -0.86
CA LEU A 133 11.53 17.28 -2.00
C LEU A 133 12.41 18.47 -1.61
N SER A 134 12.11 19.17 -0.50
CA SER A 134 12.98 20.25 -0.02
C SER A 134 14.37 19.77 0.42
N PHE A 135 14.54 18.46 0.63
CA PHE A 135 15.82 17.80 0.90
C PHE A 135 16.49 17.20 -0.35
N GLY A 136 15.88 17.39 -1.53
CA GLY A 136 16.34 16.90 -2.83
C GLY A 136 15.62 15.65 -3.32
N TRP A 137 15.45 15.54 -4.63
CA TRP A 137 14.66 14.47 -5.26
C TRP A 137 15.23 13.06 -5.02
N ILE A 138 16.56 12.92 -4.86
CA ILE A 138 17.20 11.63 -4.56
C ILE A 138 16.76 11.12 -3.18
N PHE A 139 16.72 12.02 -2.19
CA PHE A 139 16.27 11.69 -0.84
C PHE A 139 14.77 11.35 -0.83
N ALA A 140 13.94 12.19 -1.46
CA ALA A 140 12.51 11.94 -1.60
C ALA A 140 12.23 10.59 -2.32
N THR A 141 13.04 10.23 -3.33
CA THR A 141 12.94 8.93 -4.01
C THR A 141 13.29 7.77 -3.09
N ALA A 142 14.35 7.87 -2.27
CA ALA A 142 14.67 6.84 -1.28
C ALA A 142 13.53 6.65 -0.26
N CYS A 143 12.92 7.75 0.17
CA CYS A 143 11.74 7.73 1.03
C CYS A 143 10.55 7.03 0.38
N LEU A 144 10.26 7.31 -0.90
CA LEU A 144 9.18 6.65 -1.66
C LEU A 144 9.44 5.15 -1.87
N ILE A 145 10.68 4.74 -2.08
CA ILE A 145 11.06 3.32 -2.16
C ILE A 145 10.83 2.62 -0.81
N ALA A 146 11.27 3.25 0.28
CA ALA A 146 11.13 2.70 1.62
C ALA A 146 9.65 2.63 2.08
N SER A 147 8.85 3.66 1.82
CA SER A 147 7.39 3.65 2.08
C SER A 147 6.68 2.64 1.18
N GLY A 148 7.12 2.53 -0.07
CA GLY A 148 6.70 1.52 -1.03
C GLY A 148 6.83 0.11 -0.47
N ALA A 149 8.02 -0.29 -0.03
CA ALA A 149 8.26 -1.62 0.53
C ALA A 149 7.53 -1.86 1.86
N SER A 150 7.65 -0.93 2.81
CA SER A 150 7.10 -1.08 4.18
C SER A 150 5.57 -1.14 4.21
N SER A 151 4.88 -0.37 3.38
CA SER A 151 3.42 -0.45 3.26
C SER A 151 2.92 -1.81 2.77
N ARG A 152 3.71 -2.56 1.99
CA ARG A 152 3.35 -3.93 1.58
C ARG A 152 3.57 -4.93 2.73
N LEU A 153 4.50 -4.66 3.63
CA LEU A 153 4.65 -5.45 4.86
C LEU A 153 3.44 -5.26 5.80
N VAL A 154 2.80 -4.09 5.80
CA VAL A 154 1.51 -3.87 6.51
C VAL A 154 0.43 -4.79 5.96
N VAL A 155 0.29 -4.88 4.64
CA VAL A 155 -0.67 -5.80 3.98
C VAL A 155 -0.45 -7.25 4.42
N ILE A 156 0.80 -7.73 4.38
CA ILE A 156 1.14 -9.11 4.77
C ILE A 156 0.83 -9.35 6.24
N SER A 157 1.07 -8.36 7.09
CA SER A 157 0.77 -8.42 8.53
C SER A 157 -0.74 -8.51 8.80
N LEU A 158 -1.57 -7.81 8.01
CA LEU A 158 -3.02 -7.92 8.06
C LEU A 158 -3.50 -9.30 7.56
N MET A 159 -2.96 -9.78 6.43
CA MET A 159 -3.25 -11.13 5.91
C MET A 159 -2.94 -12.23 6.93
N LYS A 160 -1.89 -12.06 7.75
CA LYS A 160 -1.53 -13.02 8.79
C LYS A 160 -2.42 -12.94 10.02
N SER A 161 -2.90 -11.75 10.38
CA SER A 161 -3.54 -11.49 11.67
C SER A 161 -5.07 -11.47 11.61
N LEU A 162 -5.67 -11.24 10.44
CA LEU A 162 -7.12 -11.18 10.26
C LEU A 162 -7.64 -12.39 9.48
N THR A 163 -8.80 -12.91 9.89
CA THR A 163 -9.58 -13.86 9.10
C THR A 163 -10.41 -13.14 8.05
N ALA A 164 -10.79 -13.82 6.96
CA ALA A 164 -11.64 -13.22 5.94
C ALA A 164 -13.03 -12.86 6.51
N ALA A 165 -13.48 -11.62 6.27
CA ALA A 165 -14.80 -11.14 6.71
C ALA A 165 -15.95 -11.62 5.82
N ARG A 166 -15.65 -12.10 4.60
CA ARG A 166 -16.58 -12.64 3.61
C ARG A 166 -15.97 -13.87 2.91
N GLN A 167 -16.81 -14.70 2.29
CA GLN A 167 -16.40 -15.96 1.65
C GLN A 167 -15.94 -15.80 0.18
N ASP A 168 -16.01 -14.59 -0.38
CA ASP A 168 -15.77 -14.28 -1.79
C ASP A 168 -14.90 -13.02 -1.99
N GLY A 169 -14.39 -12.86 -3.21
CA GLY A 169 -13.50 -11.76 -3.60
C GLY A 169 -12.05 -11.91 -3.13
N LEU A 170 -11.20 -10.95 -3.51
CA LEU A 170 -9.74 -11.02 -3.36
C LEU A 170 -9.27 -11.32 -1.92
N GLY A 171 -9.93 -10.73 -0.92
CA GLY A 171 -9.57 -10.96 0.49
C GLY A 171 -9.84 -12.39 0.97
N ALA A 172 -10.80 -13.10 0.38
CA ALA A 172 -11.09 -14.50 0.70
C ALA A 172 -10.09 -15.45 0.02
N SER A 173 -9.61 -15.10 -1.17
CA SER A 173 -8.59 -15.85 -1.92
C SER A 173 -7.14 -15.50 -1.55
N ALA A 174 -6.93 -14.50 -0.69
CA ALA A 174 -5.60 -14.03 -0.30
C ALA A 174 -4.78 -15.07 0.48
N GLY A 175 -5.46 -16.01 1.15
CA GLY A 175 -4.84 -17.03 2.00
C GLY A 175 -4.13 -16.46 3.24
N ILE A 176 -3.44 -17.32 3.99
CA ILE A 176 -2.70 -16.95 5.20
C ILE A 176 -1.21 -17.17 4.94
N PRO A 177 -0.39 -16.10 4.91
CA PRO A 177 1.04 -16.24 4.67
C PRO A 177 1.74 -17.12 5.70
N ASP A 178 2.61 -18.01 5.21
CA ASP A 178 3.48 -18.80 6.05
C ASP A 178 4.63 -17.95 6.63
N ASN A 179 5.27 -18.45 7.69
CA ASN A 179 6.29 -17.67 8.39
C ASN A 179 7.55 -17.41 7.53
N ASN A 180 7.89 -18.30 6.60
CA ASN A 180 9.04 -18.09 5.72
C ASN A 180 8.74 -16.97 4.72
N SER A 181 7.52 -16.93 4.15
CA SER A 181 7.09 -15.85 3.27
C SER A 181 7.13 -14.48 3.97
N ILE A 182 6.72 -14.42 5.24
CA ILE A 182 6.82 -13.21 6.06
C ILE A 182 8.28 -12.81 6.30
N LEU A 183 9.16 -13.76 6.67
CA LEU A 183 10.58 -13.48 6.90
C LEU A 183 11.28 -12.94 5.64
N ILE A 184 10.97 -13.51 4.47
CA ILE A 184 11.49 -13.02 3.18
C ILE A 184 10.96 -11.60 2.87
N ALA A 185 9.68 -11.33 3.14
CA ALA A 185 9.11 -10.00 2.98
C ALA A 185 9.79 -8.96 3.91
N ILE A 186 10.03 -9.32 5.17
CA ILE A 186 10.77 -8.50 6.12
C ILE A 186 12.18 -8.23 5.59
N LEU A 187 12.89 -9.25 5.11
CA LEU A 187 14.23 -9.10 4.54
C LEU A 187 14.26 -8.09 3.38
N PHE A 188 13.35 -8.22 2.41
CA PHE A 188 13.27 -7.26 1.30
C PHE A 188 12.90 -5.85 1.76
N THR A 189 12.03 -5.74 2.76
CA THR A 189 11.67 -4.44 3.37
C THR A 189 12.88 -3.80 4.03
N VAL A 190 13.64 -4.56 4.84
CA VAL A 190 14.87 -4.08 5.49
C VAL A 190 15.88 -3.61 4.45
N ILE A 191 16.10 -4.37 3.37
CA ILE A 191 17.00 -3.96 2.27
C ILE A 191 16.56 -2.63 1.65
N ALA A 192 15.26 -2.44 1.42
CA ALA A 192 14.73 -1.19 0.88
C ALA A 192 14.92 -0.02 1.85
N LEU A 193 14.71 -0.24 3.15
CA LEU A 193 14.89 0.78 4.19
C LEU A 193 16.36 1.21 4.32
N LEU A 194 17.33 0.32 4.09
CA LEU A 194 18.76 0.69 4.13
C LEU A 194 19.15 1.73 3.06
N LEU A 195 18.32 1.93 2.03
CA LEU A 195 18.55 2.97 1.01
C LEU A 195 18.42 4.39 1.57
N THR A 196 17.75 4.59 2.71
CA THR A 196 17.67 5.90 3.37
C THR A 196 19.02 6.35 3.93
N LYS A 197 19.93 5.41 4.20
CA LYS A 197 21.27 5.62 4.80
C LYS A 197 21.25 6.39 6.13
N ASP A 198 20.11 6.41 6.81
CA ASP A 198 19.94 7.08 8.10
C ASP A 198 19.22 6.14 9.09
N THR A 199 19.85 5.95 10.26
CA THR A 199 19.37 5.04 11.29
C THR A 199 18.06 5.50 11.93
N LEU A 200 17.87 6.81 12.12
CA LEU A 200 16.64 7.34 12.70
C LEU A 200 15.48 7.19 11.72
N LEU A 201 15.70 7.48 10.43
CA LEU A 201 14.69 7.22 9.39
C LEU A 201 14.34 5.74 9.35
N PHE A 202 15.33 4.85 9.32
CA PHE A 202 15.11 3.40 9.37
C PHE A 202 14.21 2.99 10.54
N LEU A 203 14.54 3.43 11.75
CA LEU A 203 13.78 3.09 12.96
C LEU A 203 12.36 3.67 12.93
N SER A 204 12.20 4.92 12.45
CA SER A 204 10.89 5.57 12.34
C SER A 204 9.93 4.78 11.43
N ILE A 205 10.43 4.28 10.30
CA ILE A 205 9.65 3.49 9.34
C ILE A 205 9.38 2.09 9.89
N ALA A 206 10.37 1.46 10.53
CA ALA A 206 10.19 0.16 11.14
C ALA A 206 9.10 0.16 12.22
N ILE A 207 8.97 1.26 12.97
CA ILE A 207 7.93 1.47 13.99
C ILE A 207 6.56 1.79 13.37
N SER A 208 6.51 2.47 12.22
CA SER A 208 5.23 2.84 11.58
C SER A 208 4.45 1.62 11.06
N VAL A 209 5.15 0.56 10.62
CA VAL A 209 4.54 -0.70 10.13
C VAL A 209 3.61 -1.36 11.15
N PRO A 210 4.06 -1.73 12.37
CA PRO A 210 3.18 -2.35 13.37
C PRO A 210 2.08 -1.40 13.86
N ILE A 211 2.31 -0.08 13.86
CA ILE A 211 1.27 0.90 14.21
C ILE A 211 0.14 0.87 13.16
N ALA A 212 0.50 0.95 11.87
CA ALA A 212 -0.46 0.89 10.76
C ALA A 212 -1.26 -0.42 10.77
N ALA A 213 -0.54 -1.55 10.88
CA ALA A 213 -1.16 -2.88 10.91
C ALA A 213 -2.06 -3.05 12.14
N GLY A 214 -1.60 -2.64 13.33
CA GLY A 214 -2.36 -2.76 14.57
C GLY A 214 -3.63 -1.91 14.58
N LEU A 215 -3.54 -0.66 14.12
CA LEU A 215 -4.70 0.24 14.02
C LEU A 215 -5.77 -0.36 13.10
N LEU A 216 -5.37 -0.78 11.90
CA LEU A 216 -6.35 -1.27 10.93
C LEU A 216 -6.84 -2.68 11.26
N HIS A 217 -6.02 -3.52 11.89
CA HIS A 217 -6.47 -4.77 12.48
C HIS A 217 -7.59 -4.53 13.50
N TYR A 218 -7.36 -3.64 14.46
CA TYR A 218 -8.36 -3.30 15.49
C TYR A 218 -9.66 -2.79 14.87
N LEU A 219 -9.56 -1.84 13.92
CA LEU A 219 -10.73 -1.29 13.25
C LEU A 219 -11.48 -2.36 12.46
N ALA A 220 -10.81 -3.11 11.58
CA ALA A 220 -11.46 -4.10 10.73
C ALA A 220 -12.11 -5.23 11.54
N ASN A 221 -11.45 -5.71 12.60
CA ASN A 221 -12.02 -6.72 13.48
C ASN A 221 -13.26 -6.22 14.23
N ASN A 222 -13.27 -4.97 14.69
CA ASN A 222 -14.43 -4.43 15.40
C ASN A 222 -15.58 -4.01 14.47
N GLN A 223 -15.26 -3.57 13.25
CA GLN A 223 -16.26 -3.05 12.32
C GLN A 223 -16.94 -4.17 11.52
N ILE A 224 -16.14 -5.13 11.04
CA ILE A 224 -16.62 -6.20 10.15
C ILE A 224 -16.10 -7.59 10.55
N GLY A 225 -15.36 -7.74 11.65
CA GLY A 225 -14.91 -9.04 12.17
C GLY A 225 -13.91 -9.77 11.27
N GLY A 226 -13.05 -9.04 10.56
CA GLY A 226 -12.04 -9.62 9.68
C GLY A 226 -11.55 -8.68 8.59
N GLN A 227 -10.91 -9.23 7.55
CA GLN A 227 -10.42 -8.49 6.39
C GLN A 227 -11.25 -8.72 5.11
N THR A 228 -11.26 -7.73 4.24
CA THR A 228 -11.60 -7.82 2.81
C THR A 228 -10.38 -7.40 1.97
N GLY A 229 -10.48 -7.47 0.63
CA GLY A 229 -9.44 -6.88 -0.23
C GLY A 229 -9.29 -5.37 0.01
N ASP A 230 -10.40 -4.70 0.31
CA ASP A 230 -10.50 -3.26 0.55
C ASP A 230 -9.79 -2.87 1.85
N VAL A 231 -9.94 -3.68 2.92
CA VAL A 231 -9.16 -3.53 4.17
C VAL A 231 -7.67 -3.67 3.92
N LEU A 232 -7.25 -4.61 3.08
CA LEU A 232 -5.84 -4.76 2.71
C LEU A 232 -5.35 -3.54 1.91
N GLY A 233 -6.16 -3.03 0.97
CA GLY A 233 -5.88 -1.80 0.22
C GLY A 233 -5.74 -0.57 1.11
N ALA A 234 -6.68 -0.36 2.02
CA ALA A 234 -6.63 0.69 3.03
C ALA A 234 -5.40 0.54 3.95
N GLY A 235 -5.01 -0.69 4.28
CA GLY A 235 -3.81 -1.00 5.07
C GLY A 235 -2.52 -0.59 4.37
N GLN A 236 -2.45 -0.83 3.06
CA GLN A 236 -1.35 -0.34 2.25
C GLN A 236 -1.27 1.19 2.30
N ARG A 237 -2.40 1.89 2.09
CA ARG A 237 -2.42 3.37 2.11
C ARG A 237 -2.02 3.94 3.46
N LEU A 238 -2.60 3.43 4.54
CA LEU A 238 -2.26 3.83 5.90
C LEU A 238 -0.78 3.60 6.20
N GLY A 239 -0.24 2.44 5.81
CA GLY A 239 1.18 2.13 5.96
C GLY A 239 2.09 3.10 5.22
N GLU A 240 1.75 3.45 3.97
CA GLU A 240 2.52 4.39 3.16
C GLU A 240 2.50 5.80 3.76
N VAL A 241 1.32 6.28 4.15
CA VAL A 241 1.14 7.60 4.77
C VAL A 241 1.90 7.70 6.10
N LEU A 242 1.80 6.70 6.97
CA LEU A 242 2.50 6.72 8.26
C LEU A 242 4.02 6.62 8.10
N ALA A 243 4.51 5.85 7.12
CA ALA A 243 5.94 5.81 6.80
C ALA A 243 6.45 7.16 6.28
N LEU A 244 5.74 7.80 5.34
CA LEU A 244 6.12 9.12 4.84
C LEU A 244 6.07 10.18 5.94
N THR A 245 5.04 10.13 6.81
CA THR A 245 4.91 11.03 7.96
C THR A 245 6.09 10.87 8.91
N SER A 246 6.46 9.62 9.24
CA SER A 246 7.58 9.37 10.17
C SER A 246 8.90 9.90 9.61
N MET A 247 9.12 9.79 8.30
CA MET A 247 10.30 10.34 7.65
C MET A 247 10.31 11.87 7.68
N VAL A 248 9.21 12.55 7.36
CA VAL A 248 9.13 14.02 7.43
C VAL A 248 9.37 14.56 8.83
N VAL A 249 8.91 13.85 9.87
CA VAL A 249 9.09 14.26 11.27
C VAL A 249 10.55 14.15 11.73
N VAL A 250 11.33 13.25 11.12
CA VAL A 250 12.70 12.90 11.56
C VAL A 250 13.77 13.49 10.65
N ALA A 251 13.43 13.82 9.39
CA ALA A 251 14.34 14.37 8.37
C ALA A 251 14.83 15.80 8.68
#